data_AF-A0A3S0XW92-F1
#
_entry.id   AF-A0A3S0XW92-F1
#
_cell.length_a   1.000
_cell.length_b   1.000
_cell.length_c   1.000
_cell.angle_alpha   90.00
_cell.angle_beta   90.00
_cell.angle_gamma   90.00
#
_symmetry.space_group_name_H-M   'P 1'
#
loop_
_entity.id
_entity.type
_entity.pdbx_description
1 polymer ?
#
loop_
_entity_poly.entity_id
_entity_poly.type
_entity_poly.pdbx_seq_one_letter_code
_entity_poly.pdbx_strand_id
1 'polypeptide(L)'
;MTQAAITLWLAIDMLVAQIPFSKAKVESVVSTQLSDTNAPGGEVFQFFEGTPVRFEDGVEVSKFDLRIKREGAHPGFLVLEVQGRCVPLDEVKRHYVDLAITDVPRGRSMNEATSYTATLGWGRLSFGFREKNPGCLAFIAFNPS
;
A
#
# COMPACT_ATOMS: atom_id res chain seq x y z
N MET A 1 -11.55 -0.37 24.69
CA MET A 1 -11.62 0.55 23.55
C MET A 1 -11.96 -0.28 22.34
N THR A 2 -13.17 -0.13 21.81
CA THR A 2 -13.65 -0.87 20.65
C THR A 2 -12.92 -0.32 19.42
N GLN A 3 -12.06 -1.13 18.82
CA GLN A 3 -11.38 -0.79 17.58
C GLN A 3 -12.45 -0.56 16.52
N ALA A 4 -12.50 0.64 15.93
CA ALA A 4 -13.39 0.90 14.81
C ALA A 4 -13.01 -0.10 13.71
N ALA A 5 -13.96 -0.92 13.28
CA ALA A 5 -13.79 -1.79 12.14
C ALA A 5 -13.69 -0.87 10.92
N ILE A 6 -12.52 -0.81 10.29
CA ILE A 6 -12.28 0.01 9.10
C ILE A 6 -12.30 -0.88 7.86
N THR A 7 -12.79 -0.35 6.75
CA THR A 7 -12.71 -0.99 5.42
C THR A 7 -11.39 -0.65 4.75
N LEU A 8 -11.03 -1.38 3.69
CA LEU A 8 -9.86 -1.05 2.86
C LEU A 8 -9.86 0.42 2.41
N TRP A 9 -11.00 0.90 1.91
CA TRP A 9 -11.10 2.24 1.31
C TRP A 9 -10.92 3.35 2.37
N LEU A 10 -11.55 3.18 3.54
CA LEU A 10 -11.34 4.10 4.66
C LEU A 10 -9.88 4.07 5.14
N ALA A 11 -9.24 2.89 5.17
CA ALA A 11 -7.83 2.78 5.53
C ALA A 11 -6.93 3.54 4.54
N ILE A 12 -7.21 3.49 3.23
CA ILE A 12 -6.48 4.27 2.22
C ILE A 12 -6.60 5.77 2.50
N ASP A 13 -7.81 6.28 2.72
CA ASP A 13 -8.05 7.70 2.99
C ASP A 13 -7.34 8.16 4.26
N MET A 14 -7.42 7.36 5.33
CA MET A 14 -6.74 7.63 6.60
C MET A 14 -5.21 7.64 6.43
N LEU A 15 -4.65 6.72 5.63
CA LEU A 15 -3.21 6.69 5.34
C LEU A 15 -2.78 7.90 4.52
N VAL A 16 -3.55 8.31 3.51
CA VAL A 16 -3.26 9.54 2.73
C VAL A 16 -3.16 10.75 3.65
N ALA A 17 -4.05 10.87 4.63
CA ALA A 17 -4.03 11.96 5.62
C ALA A 17 -2.79 11.95 6.53
N GLN A 18 -2.01 10.86 6.54
CA GLN A 18 -0.77 10.75 7.31
C GLN A 18 0.48 11.17 6.56
N ILE A 19 0.40 11.54 5.28
CA ILE A 19 1.54 12.04 4.50
C ILE A 19 2.00 13.42 5.07
N PRO A 20 3.31 13.66 5.28
CA PRO A 20 4.44 12.75 5.09
C PRO A 20 4.46 11.64 6.16
N PHE A 21 4.72 10.42 5.70
CA PHE A 21 4.66 9.23 6.51
C PHE A 21 5.73 9.19 7.60
N SER A 22 5.36 8.59 8.72
CA SER A 22 6.27 8.11 9.75
C SER A 22 5.75 6.77 10.27
N LYS A 23 6.62 6.00 10.92
CA LYS A 23 6.23 4.74 11.57
C LYS A 23 4.99 4.92 12.46
N ALA A 24 5.06 5.86 13.41
CA ALA A 24 3.97 6.10 14.38
C ALA A 24 2.65 6.51 13.72
N LYS A 25 2.70 7.35 12.67
CA LYS A 25 1.50 7.76 11.95
C LYS A 25 0.84 6.59 11.23
N VAL A 26 1.62 5.73 10.57
CA VAL A 26 1.08 4.55 9.88
C VAL A 26 0.50 3.57 10.90
N GLU A 27 1.23 3.25 11.98
CA GLU A 27 0.77 2.37 13.07
C GLU A 27 -0.57 2.84 13.67
N SER A 28 -0.76 4.16 13.80
CA SER A 28 -2.01 4.75 14.33
C SER A 28 -3.24 4.46 13.45
N VAL A 29 -3.05 4.22 12.15
CA VAL A 29 -4.13 3.87 11.22
C VAL A 29 -4.34 2.36 11.18
N VAL A 30 -3.25 1.60 10.99
CA VAL A 30 -3.35 0.17 10.67
C VAL A 30 -3.40 -0.73 11.90
N SER A 31 -3.38 -0.16 13.11
CA SER A 31 -3.58 -0.90 14.36
C SER A 31 -2.64 -2.09 14.58
N THR A 32 -1.52 -2.11 13.87
CA THR A 32 -0.41 -3.06 14.04
C THR A 32 0.83 -2.28 14.39
N GLN A 33 1.74 -2.91 15.13
CA GLN A 33 3.10 -2.41 15.26
C GLN A 33 3.89 -2.76 14.00
N LEU A 34 4.75 -1.84 13.59
CA LEU A 34 5.73 -2.02 12.54
C LEU A 34 7.11 -2.23 13.19
N SER A 35 7.90 -3.12 12.63
CA SER A 35 9.26 -3.43 13.10
C SER A 35 10.26 -3.08 12.01
N ASP A 36 11.37 -2.44 12.40
CA ASP A 36 12.48 -2.19 11.47
C ASP A 36 13.09 -3.55 11.10
N THR A 37 13.15 -3.84 9.81
CA THR A 37 13.68 -5.12 9.31
C THR A 37 15.20 -5.15 9.34
N ASN A 38 15.87 -4.01 9.54
CA ASN A 38 17.31 -3.86 9.39
C ASN A 38 17.83 -4.42 8.06
N ALA A 39 17.02 -4.32 6.99
CA ALA A 39 17.33 -4.91 5.70
C ALA A 39 18.63 -4.32 5.08
N PRO A 40 19.38 -5.11 4.28
CA PRO A 40 20.48 -4.61 3.47
C PRO A 40 20.04 -3.42 2.59
N GLY A 41 20.87 -2.39 2.48
CA GLY A 41 20.48 -1.10 1.88
C GLY A 41 19.84 -0.12 2.87
N GLY A 42 19.79 -0.51 4.15
CA GLY A 42 19.27 0.26 5.26
C GLY A 42 20.05 1.54 5.60
N GLU A 43 21.13 1.88 4.89
CA GLU A 43 21.95 3.08 5.16
C GLU A 43 21.23 4.38 4.78
N VAL A 44 20.37 4.34 3.76
CA VAL A 44 19.64 5.52 3.25
C VAL A 44 18.18 5.52 3.71
N PHE A 45 17.53 4.34 3.71
CA PHE A 45 16.14 4.17 4.12
C PHE A 45 16.02 3.16 5.26
N GLN A 46 15.14 3.43 6.21
CA GLN A 46 14.63 2.43 7.14
C GLN A 46 13.44 1.72 6.51
N PHE A 47 13.42 0.40 6.66
CA PHE A 47 12.39 -0.47 6.11
C PHE A 47 11.61 -1.05 7.27
N PHE A 48 10.31 -0.83 7.31
CA PHE A 48 9.44 -1.35 8.36
C PHE A 48 8.42 -2.32 7.80
N GLU A 49 8.25 -3.45 8.48
CA GLU A 49 7.24 -4.46 8.20
C GLU A 49 6.30 -4.65 9.39
N GLY A 50 5.06 -5.04 9.13
CA GLY A 50 4.02 -5.22 10.15
C GLY A 50 3.42 -6.61 10.12
N THR A 51 2.73 -6.99 11.20
CA THR A 51 1.91 -8.21 11.22
C THR A 51 0.65 -8.03 10.36
N PRO A 52 0.08 -9.12 9.81
CA PRO A 52 -1.13 -9.02 8.99
C PRO A 52 -2.30 -8.36 9.73
N VAL A 53 -3.08 -7.54 9.02
CA VAL A 53 -4.25 -6.84 9.54
C VAL A 53 -5.44 -7.11 8.65
N ARG A 54 -6.54 -7.58 9.24
CA ARG A 54 -7.79 -7.81 8.53
C ARG A 54 -8.77 -6.66 8.75
N PHE A 55 -9.31 -6.15 7.65
CA PHE A 55 -10.33 -5.11 7.60
C PHE A 55 -11.75 -5.70 7.65
N GLU A 56 -12.73 -4.86 7.93
CA GLU A 56 -14.13 -5.25 8.10
C GLU A 56 -14.73 -5.83 6.81
N ASP A 57 -14.34 -5.29 5.65
CA ASP A 57 -14.79 -5.74 4.35
C ASP A 57 -14.09 -7.04 3.89
N GLY A 58 -13.38 -7.72 4.79
CA GLY A 58 -12.75 -9.02 4.55
C GLY A 58 -11.44 -8.96 3.76
N VAL A 59 -10.97 -7.77 3.38
CA VAL A 59 -9.62 -7.56 2.85
C VAL A 59 -8.62 -7.67 4.00
N GLU A 60 -7.48 -8.30 3.74
CA GLU A 60 -6.39 -8.41 4.70
C GLU A 60 -5.12 -7.82 4.10
N VAL A 61 -4.46 -6.92 4.81
CA VAL A 61 -3.08 -6.54 4.50
C VAL A 61 -2.18 -7.63 5.04
N SER A 62 -1.55 -8.41 4.15
CA SER A 62 -0.65 -9.50 4.51
C SER A 62 0.77 -9.03 4.78
N LYS A 63 1.17 -7.91 4.19
CA LYS A 63 2.48 -7.31 4.37
C LYS A 63 2.43 -5.80 4.27
N PHE A 64 3.14 -5.14 5.17
CA PHE A 64 3.45 -3.71 5.11
C PHE A 64 4.91 -3.56 4.68
N ASP A 65 5.21 -2.67 3.74
CA ASP A 65 6.57 -2.22 3.40
C ASP A 65 6.57 -0.69 3.45
N LEU A 66 6.92 -0.16 4.63
CA LEU A 66 7.07 1.27 4.86
C LEU A 66 8.55 1.65 4.76
N ARG A 67 8.87 2.63 3.92
CA ARG A 67 10.23 3.12 3.71
C ARG A 67 10.31 4.59 4.11
N ILE A 68 11.12 4.87 5.12
CA ILE A 68 11.36 6.23 5.63
C ILE A 68 12.84 6.55 5.44
N LYS A 69 13.16 7.72 4.88
CA LYS A 69 14.56 8.13 4.72
C LYS A 69 15.17 8.44 6.08
N ARG A 70 16.40 7.98 6.34
CA ARG A 70 17.08 8.25 7.62
C ARG A 70 17.42 9.72 7.81
N GLU A 71 17.88 10.35 6.73
CA GLU A 71 18.38 11.73 6.76
C GLU A 71 17.83 12.54 5.58
N GLY A 72 17.50 13.80 5.86
CA GLY A 72 16.92 14.73 4.90
C GLY A 72 15.41 14.53 4.68
N ALA A 73 14.79 15.49 4.00
CA ALA A 73 13.36 15.45 3.74
C ALA A 73 13.01 14.38 2.68
N HIS A 74 12.05 13.52 3.00
CA HIS A 74 11.40 12.60 2.09
C HIS A 74 10.01 12.26 2.66
N PRO A 75 8.93 12.26 1.85
CA PRO A 75 7.58 12.07 2.38
C PRO A 75 7.26 10.62 2.77
N GLY A 76 8.17 9.70 2.49
CA GLY A 76 8.05 8.27 2.77
C GLY A 76 7.40 7.51 1.60
N PHE A 77 7.52 6.20 1.59
CA PHE A 77 6.88 5.32 0.60
C PHE A 77 6.26 4.13 1.33
N LEU A 78 5.04 3.75 0.97
CA LEU A 78 4.32 2.68 1.63
C LEU A 78 3.74 1.72 0.59
N VAL A 79 3.97 0.42 0.77
CA VAL A 79 3.28 -0.63 0.03
C VAL A 79 2.51 -1.52 0.99
N LEU A 80 1.27 -1.80 0.65
CA LEU A 80 0.42 -2.78 1.32
C LEU A 80 0.24 -3.95 0.36
N GLU A 81 0.71 -5.14 0.71
CA GLU A 81 0.26 -6.36 0.03
C GLU A 81 -1.08 -6.79 0.60
N VAL A 82 -2.05 -7.08 -0.26
CA VAL A 82 -3.41 -7.41 0.15
C VAL A 82 -3.83 -8.79 -0.32
N GLN A 83 -4.66 -9.45 0.49
CA GLN A 83 -5.26 -10.75 0.24
C GLN A 83 -6.64 -10.84 0.93
N GLY A 84 -7.20 -12.05 1.03
CA GLY A 84 -8.54 -12.25 1.61
C GLY A 84 -9.63 -12.04 0.56
N ARG A 85 -10.58 -11.12 0.82
CA ARG A 85 -11.60 -10.76 -0.17
C ARG A 85 -10.92 -10.21 -1.43
N CYS A 86 -11.27 -10.77 -2.58
CA CYS A 86 -10.83 -10.26 -3.87
C CYS A 86 -11.45 -8.86 -4.13
N VAL A 87 -10.58 -7.87 -4.39
CA VAL A 87 -10.97 -6.53 -4.85
C VAL A 87 -10.71 -6.46 -6.35
N PRO A 88 -11.77 -6.46 -7.20
CA PRO A 88 -11.59 -6.40 -8.65
C PRO A 88 -11.26 -4.98 -9.12
N LEU A 89 -10.66 -4.87 -10.31
CA LEU A 89 -10.34 -3.58 -10.92
C LEU A 89 -11.56 -2.64 -11.04
N ASP A 90 -12.74 -3.18 -11.32
CA ASP A 90 -13.97 -2.38 -11.41
C ASP A 90 -14.41 -1.79 -10.05
N GLU A 91 -14.02 -2.41 -8.94
CA GLU A 91 -14.18 -1.79 -7.62
C GLU A 91 -13.18 -0.63 -7.45
N VAL A 92 -11.92 -0.82 -7.81
CA VAL A 92 -10.91 0.26 -7.76
C VAL A 92 -11.36 1.45 -8.61
N LYS A 93 -11.87 1.22 -9.82
CA LYS A 93 -12.36 2.26 -10.74
C LYS A 93 -13.57 3.04 -10.22
N ARG A 94 -14.36 2.46 -9.31
CA ARG A 94 -15.45 3.18 -8.64
C ARG A 94 -14.93 4.20 -7.62
N HIS A 95 -13.76 3.97 -7.04
CA HIS A 95 -13.11 4.90 -6.12
C HIS A 95 -12.16 5.88 -6.83
N TYR A 96 -11.53 5.45 -7.92
CA TYR A 96 -10.56 6.22 -8.68
C TYR A 96 -10.88 6.15 -10.18
N VAL A 97 -11.55 7.17 -10.71
CA VAL A 97 -12.03 7.18 -12.10
C VAL A 97 -10.88 7.34 -13.10
N ASP A 98 -9.89 8.18 -12.79
CA ASP A 98 -8.78 8.52 -13.69
C ASP A 98 -7.52 7.69 -13.39
N LEU A 99 -7.60 6.39 -13.67
CA LEU A 99 -6.47 5.46 -13.52
C LEU A 99 -5.71 5.28 -14.85
N ALA A 100 -4.39 5.53 -14.81
CA ALA A 100 -3.48 5.23 -15.92
C ALA A 100 -2.74 3.90 -15.69
N ILE A 101 -2.56 3.10 -16.75
CA ILE A 101 -1.64 1.95 -16.69
C ILE A 101 -0.21 2.49 -16.72
N THR A 102 0.59 2.16 -15.69
CA THR A 102 1.94 2.71 -15.52
C THR A 102 3.01 1.64 -15.39
N ASP A 103 2.60 0.39 -15.21
CA ASP A 103 3.49 -0.74 -15.34
C ASP A 103 2.71 -1.92 -15.91
N VAL A 104 3.38 -2.73 -16.71
CA VAL A 104 2.81 -3.94 -17.33
C VAL A 104 3.83 -5.07 -17.23
N PRO A 105 3.38 -6.31 -17.03
CA PRO A 105 4.24 -7.47 -17.08
C PRO A 105 5.01 -7.56 -18.40
N ARG A 106 6.26 -8.01 -18.30
CA ARG A 106 7.21 -8.25 -19.39
C ARG A 106 7.47 -9.74 -19.59
N GLY A 107 6.71 -10.61 -18.91
CA GLY A 107 6.72 -12.06 -19.08
C GLY A 107 7.88 -12.78 -18.43
N ARG A 108 8.54 -12.19 -17.41
CA ARG A 108 9.67 -12.84 -16.72
C ARG A 108 9.24 -13.58 -15.45
N SER A 109 8.06 -13.27 -14.89
CA SER A 109 7.56 -13.90 -13.67
C SER A 109 6.07 -13.72 -13.48
N MET A 110 5.39 -14.74 -12.94
CA MET A 110 4.00 -14.65 -12.50
C MET A 110 3.76 -13.65 -11.35
N ASN A 111 4.83 -13.14 -10.71
CA ASN A 111 4.76 -12.10 -9.69
C ASN A 111 4.78 -10.67 -10.29
N GLU A 112 5.03 -10.54 -11.58
CA GLU A 112 4.86 -9.26 -12.28
C GLU A 112 3.39 -8.84 -12.25
N ALA A 113 3.16 -7.53 -12.28
CA ALA A 113 1.83 -6.98 -12.12
C ALA A 113 1.55 -5.89 -13.14
N THR A 114 0.29 -5.81 -13.57
CA THR A 114 -0.22 -4.59 -14.20
C THR A 114 -0.55 -3.60 -13.10
N SER A 115 0.03 -2.40 -13.17
CA SER A 115 -0.20 -1.34 -12.18
C SER A 115 -1.06 -0.23 -12.76
N TYR A 116 -2.20 0.03 -12.12
CA TYR A 116 -3.09 1.14 -12.40
C TYR A 116 -2.86 2.25 -11.39
N THR A 117 -2.57 3.48 -11.83
CA THR A 117 -2.16 4.56 -10.94
C THR A 117 -3.06 5.78 -11.07
N ALA A 118 -3.52 6.28 -9.93
CA ALA A 118 -4.10 7.61 -9.79
C ALA A 118 -2.97 8.61 -9.47
N THR A 119 -2.95 9.75 -10.18
CA THR A 119 -2.09 10.88 -9.83
C THR A 119 -2.94 11.91 -9.10
N LEU A 120 -2.56 12.20 -7.85
CA LEU A 120 -3.30 12.99 -6.88
C LEU A 120 -2.44 14.18 -6.45
N GLY A 121 -3.05 15.18 -5.81
CA GLY A 121 -2.33 16.40 -5.39
C GLY A 121 -1.14 16.16 -4.46
N TRP A 122 -1.09 15.01 -3.77
CA TRP A 122 0.01 14.62 -2.88
C TRP A 122 1.05 13.70 -3.54
N GLY A 123 0.79 13.17 -4.74
CA GLY A 123 1.66 12.20 -5.41
C GLY A 123 0.89 11.12 -6.16
N ARG A 124 1.32 9.85 -6.04
CA ARG A 124 0.79 8.73 -6.82
C ARG A 124 0.28 7.61 -5.93
N LEU A 125 -0.89 7.08 -6.27
CA LEU A 125 -1.48 5.90 -5.65
C LEU A 125 -1.65 4.81 -6.70
N SER A 126 -0.93 3.70 -6.56
CA SER A 126 -0.89 2.61 -7.54
C SER A 126 -1.54 1.34 -7.00
N PHE A 127 -2.31 0.68 -7.86
CA PHE A 127 -3.04 -0.55 -7.60
C PHE A 127 -2.51 -1.66 -8.51
N GLY A 128 -1.90 -2.68 -7.93
CA GLY A 128 -1.22 -3.75 -8.66
C GLY A 128 -2.04 -5.02 -8.75
N PHE A 129 -2.11 -5.60 -9.95
CA PHE A 129 -2.78 -6.87 -10.23
C PHE A 129 -1.75 -7.86 -10.81
N ARG A 130 -1.34 -8.85 -10.02
CA ARG A 130 -0.28 -9.82 -10.38
C ARG A 130 -0.77 -10.79 -11.46
N GLU A 131 0.09 -11.17 -12.39
CA GLU A 131 -0.23 -12.15 -13.46
C GLU A 131 -0.75 -13.48 -12.92
N LYS A 132 -0.28 -13.91 -11.74
CA LYS A 132 -0.77 -15.12 -11.08
C LYS A 132 -2.28 -15.10 -10.79
N ASN A 133 -2.83 -13.92 -10.51
CA ASN A 133 -4.25 -13.71 -10.26
C ASN A 133 -4.67 -12.29 -10.67
N PRO A 134 -4.81 -12.03 -11.99
CA PRO A 134 -4.94 -10.67 -12.51
C PRO A 134 -6.31 -10.04 -12.22
N GLY A 135 -7.29 -10.85 -11.76
CA GLY A 135 -8.62 -10.38 -11.38
C GLY A 135 -8.71 -9.78 -9.98
N CYS A 136 -7.68 -9.95 -9.14
CA CYS A 136 -7.69 -9.50 -7.75
C CYS A 136 -6.53 -8.55 -7.47
N LEU A 137 -6.83 -7.46 -6.77
CA LEU A 137 -5.82 -6.54 -6.25
C LEU A 137 -4.82 -7.31 -5.39
N ALA A 138 -3.53 -7.13 -5.67
CA ALA A 138 -2.43 -7.78 -4.97
C ALA A 138 -1.66 -6.81 -4.08
N PHE A 139 -1.54 -5.55 -4.48
CA PHE A 139 -0.90 -4.53 -3.66
C PHE A 139 -1.42 -3.11 -3.95
N ILE A 140 -1.20 -2.22 -2.98
CA ILE A 140 -1.43 -0.78 -3.08
C ILE A 140 -0.13 -0.07 -2.72
N ALA A 141 0.34 0.83 -3.57
CA ALA A 141 1.56 1.60 -3.34
C ALA A 141 1.27 3.10 -3.26
N PHE A 142 1.68 3.72 -2.16
CA PHE A 142 1.62 5.14 -1.90
C PHE A 142 3.01 5.74 -2.16
N ASN A 143 3.09 6.60 -3.18
CA ASN A 143 4.31 7.28 -3.58
C ASN A 143 4.09 8.80 -3.61
N PRO A 144 4.17 9.48 -2.46
CA PRO A 144 4.05 10.93 -2.38
C PRO A 144 5.24 11.66 -3.00
N SER A 145 5.00 12.85 -3.55
CA SER A 145 5.99 13.70 -4.24
C SER A 145 6.61 14.76 -3.34
#